data_AF-A0A553NX08-F1
#
_entry.id   AF-A0A553NX08-F1
#
_cell.length_a   1.000
_cell.length_b   1.000
_cell.length_c   1.000
_cell.angle_alpha   90.00
_cell.angle_beta   90.00
_cell.angle_gamma   90.00
#
_symmetry.space_group_name_H-M   'P 1'
#
loop_
_entity.id
_entity.type
_entity.pdbx_description
1 polymer ?
#
loop_
_entity_poly.entity_id
_entity_poly.type
_entity_poly.pdbx_seq_one_letter_code
_entity_poly.pdbx_strand_id
1 'polypeptide(L)'
;MGKRASSDWTVPVRLLLVLVIVCLVPSANGTQSLINIFWNTTNPMFRIDNTDNVFDINMGNHPFQYDQANIICPSYPAGTAPLDMERYIIYMVSREEYENCHIGNPHPRVIAVCNKPHEVMYVTITFRSFTPTPGGLEFKPGHDYFFISTSTQHDLHRRLPAEKNEAKE
;
A
#
# COMPACT_ATOMS: atom_id res chain seq x y z
N MET A 1 -18.39 -31.16 -65.26
CA MET A 1 -17.83 -30.05 -64.46
C MET A 1 -18.68 -28.81 -64.70
N GLY A 2 -19.17 -28.02 -63.74
CA GLY A 2 -19.03 -28.00 -62.30
C GLY A 2 -20.14 -27.12 -61.71
N LYS A 3 -20.60 -27.46 -60.51
CA LYS A 3 -21.60 -26.69 -59.76
C LYS A 3 -20.94 -25.41 -59.24
N ARG A 4 -21.50 -24.25 -59.58
CA ARG A 4 -21.03 -22.95 -59.05
C ARG A 4 -21.83 -22.66 -57.77
N ALA A 5 -21.16 -22.77 -56.63
CA ALA A 5 -21.72 -22.53 -55.31
C ALA A 5 -21.98 -21.03 -55.10
N SER A 6 -23.21 -20.66 -54.77
CA SER A 6 -23.57 -19.32 -54.30
C SER A 6 -23.17 -19.20 -52.83
N SER A 7 -22.18 -18.38 -52.52
CA SER A 7 -21.79 -18.04 -51.15
C SER A 7 -22.74 -16.98 -50.62
N ASP A 8 -23.69 -17.38 -49.77
CA ASP A 8 -24.56 -16.46 -49.03
C ASP A 8 -23.75 -15.67 -48.00
N TRP A 9 -23.34 -14.46 -48.38
CA TRP A 9 -22.59 -13.51 -47.56
C TRP A 9 -23.53 -12.57 -46.78
N THR A 10 -24.66 -13.09 -46.30
CA THR A 10 -25.57 -12.34 -45.43
C THR A 10 -25.22 -12.67 -43.98
N VAL A 11 -24.11 -12.12 -43.49
CA VAL A 11 -23.91 -12.03 -42.03
C VAL A 11 -25.12 -11.23 -41.51
N PRO A 12 -26.01 -11.83 -40.70
CA PRO A 12 -27.26 -11.17 -40.34
C PRO A 12 -26.90 -9.89 -39.59
N VAL A 13 -27.51 -8.77 -39.97
CA VAL A 13 -27.27 -7.43 -39.39
C VAL A 13 -27.31 -7.46 -37.86
N ARG A 14 -28.09 -8.37 -37.26
CA ARG A 14 -28.12 -8.64 -35.82
C ARG A 14 -26.78 -9.08 -35.22
N LEU A 15 -26.01 -9.92 -35.92
CA LEU A 15 -24.70 -10.40 -35.48
C LEU A 15 -23.66 -9.27 -35.52
N LEU A 16 -23.72 -8.42 -36.56
CA LEU A 16 -22.92 -7.20 -36.65
C LEU A 16 -23.26 -6.21 -35.53
N LEU A 17 -24.54 -6.02 -35.21
CA LEU A 17 -25.00 -5.13 -34.13
C LEU A 17 -24.54 -5.63 -32.75
N VAL A 18 -24.60 -6.95 -32.51
CA VAL A 18 -24.10 -7.55 -31.26
C VAL A 18 -22.58 -7.39 -31.13
N LEU A 19 -21.82 -7.62 -32.20
CA LEU A 19 -20.36 -7.40 -32.20
C LEU A 19 -19.99 -5.94 -31.91
N VAL A 20 -20.70 -4.98 -32.51
CA VAL A 20 -20.49 -3.54 -32.25
C VAL A 20 -20.79 -3.19 -30.79
N ILE A 21 -21.87 -3.73 -30.21
CA ILE A 21 -22.22 -3.51 -28.80
C ILE A 21 -21.15 -4.11 -27.87
N VAL A 22 -20.65 -5.33 -28.15
CA VAL A 22 -19.57 -5.96 -27.36
C VAL A 22 -18.27 -5.16 -27.42
N CYS A 23 -17.93 -4.55 -28.56
CA CYS A 23 -16.76 -3.67 -28.67
C CYS A 23 -16.91 -2.31 -27.96
N LEU A 24 -18.15 -1.85 -27.75
CA LEU A 24 -18.43 -0.58 -27.07
C LEU A 24 -18.54 -0.71 -25.54
N VAL A 25 -18.58 -1.93 -24.99
CA VAL A 25 -18.55 -2.14 -23.55
C VAL A 25 -17.11 -1.96 -23.08
N PRO A 26 -16.76 -0.89 -22.33
CA PRO A 26 -15.44 -0.80 -21.74
C PRO A 26 -15.26 -2.02 -20.82
N SER A 27 -14.26 -2.85 -21.09
CA SER A 27 -13.84 -3.85 -20.13
C SER A 27 -13.39 -3.09 -18.89
N ALA A 28 -14.09 -3.27 -17.77
CA ALA A 28 -13.59 -2.82 -16.48
C ALA A 28 -12.31 -3.62 -16.19
N ASN A 29 -11.19 -3.09 -16.63
CA ASN A 29 -9.89 -3.65 -16.31
C ASN A 29 -9.64 -3.28 -14.85
N GLY A 30 -9.91 -4.22 -13.94
CA GLY A 30 -9.45 -4.12 -12.56
C GLY A 30 -7.95 -3.85 -12.62
N THR A 31 -7.54 -2.71 -12.08
CA THR A 31 -6.16 -2.25 -12.16
C THR A 31 -5.56 -2.46 -10.78
N GLN A 32 -4.68 -3.45 -10.69
CA GLN A 32 -3.86 -3.63 -9.50
C GLN A 32 -3.00 -2.38 -9.31
N SER A 33 -3.16 -1.71 -8.17
CA SER A 33 -2.41 -0.50 -7.83
C SER A 33 -1.20 -0.82 -6.97
N LEU A 34 -0.08 -0.13 -7.22
CA LEU A 34 1.12 -0.17 -6.38
C LEU A 34 1.36 1.22 -5.79
N ILE A 35 1.26 1.32 -4.47
CA ILE A 35 1.45 2.55 -3.72
C ILE A 35 2.87 2.59 -3.17
N ASN A 36 3.58 3.71 -3.29
CA ASN A 36 4.91 3.88 -2.69
C ASN A 36 4.81 4.90 -1.55
N ILE A 37 5.14 4.47 -0.35
CA ILE A 37 5.06 5.26 0.88
C ILE A 37 6.48 5.46 1.40
N PHE A 38 7.01 6.68 1.27
CA PHE A 38 8.31 7.04 1.82
C PHE A 38 8.16 7.37 3.30
N TRP A 39 8.75 6.59 4.19
CA TRP A 39 8.60 6.74 5.63
C TRP A 39 9.65 7.70 6.22
N ASN A 40 9.46 8.99 6.00
CA ASN A 40 10.31 10.06 6.55
C ASN A 40 9.50 11.31 6.88
N THR A 41 10.05 12.19 7.70
CA THR A 41 9.41 13.45 8.14
C THR A 41 9.19 14.44 7.00
N THR A 42 10.02 14.39 5.95
CA THR A 42 9.89 15.28 4.79
C THR A 42 8.76 14.90 3.83
N ASN A 43 8.12 13.74 4.01
CA ASN A 43 7.05 13.29 3.14
C ASN A 43 5.75 14.08 3.43
N PRO A 44 5.25 14.89 2.47
CA PRO A 44 4.07 15.72 2.68
C PRO A 44 2.79 14.93 2.95
N MET A 45 2.77 13.63 2.61
CA MET A 45 1.67 12.71 2.91
C MET A 45 1.36 12.60 4.41
N PHE A 46 2.36 12.84 5.27
CA PHE A 46 2.19 12.76 6.72
C PHE A 46 1.90 14.12 7.38
N ARG A 47 1.60 15.16 6.59
CA ARG A 47 1.23 16.45 7.18
C ARG A 47 -0.17 16.38 7.78
N ILE A 48 -0.33 17.04 8.93
CA ILE A 48 -1.57 17.05 9.72
C ILE A 48 -2.71 17.81 9.00
N ASP A 49 -2.38 18.64 8.01
CA ASP A 49 -3.36 19.44 7.26
C ASP A 49 -3.99 18.70 6.06
N ASN A 50 -3.62 17.44 5.83
CA ASN A 50 -4.22 16.60 4.79
C ASN A 50 -4.60 15.21 5.30
N THR A 51 -5.16 14.38 4.40
CA THR A 51 -5.53 12.99 4.66
C THR A 51 -4.92 12.05 3.61
N ASP A 52 -3.78 12.43 3.03
CA ASP A 52 -3.15 11.71 1.93
C ASP A 52 -2.51 10.39 2.40
N ASN A 53 -2.37 10.22 3.71
CA ASN A 53 -1.93 8.99 4.38
C ASN A 53 -3.04 7.93 4.52
N VAL A 54 -4.27 8.20 4.05
CA VAL A 54 -5.40 7.26 4.06
C VAL A 54 -5.61 6.72 2.65
N PHE A 55 -5.66 5.39 2.52
CA PHE A 55 -5.81 4.71 1.23
C PHE A 55 -6.99 3.75 1.25
N ASP A 56 -7.90 3.92 0.30
CA ASP A 56 -8.91 2.91 -0.02
C ASP A 56 -8.30 1.85 -0.95
N ILE A 57 -8.30 0.60 -0.50
CA ILE A 57 -7.56 -0.48 -1.13
C ILE A 57 -8.49 -1.52 -1.77
N ASN A 58 -8.05 -2.09 -2.89
CA ASN A 58 -8.76 -3.08 -3.70
C ASN A 58 -10.10 -2.59 -4.25
N MET A 59 -10.18 -1.29 -4.55
CA MET A 59 -11.39 -0.66 -5.07
C MET A 59 -11.60 -1.00 -6.54
N GLY A 60 -12.49 -1.96 -6.81
CA GLY A 60 -12.84 -2.37 -8.18
C GLY A 60 -11.91 -3.43 -8.78
N ASN A 61 -11.10 -4.09 -7.96
CA ASN A 61 -10.20 -5.16 -8.40
C ASN A 61 -10.98 -6.42 -8.80
N HIS A 62 -10.46 -7.17 -9.79
CA HIS A 62 -10.99 -8.50 -10.10
C HIS A 62 -10.66 -9.50 -8.98
N PRO A 63 -11.39 -10.62 -8.88
CA PRO A 63 -10.97 -11.73 -8.04
C PRO A 63 -9.50 -12.08 -8.29
N PHE A 64 -8.73 -12.25 -7.22
CA PHE A 64 -7.28 -12.55 -7.24
C PHE A 64 -6.35 -11.40 -7.66
N GLN A 65 -6.85 -10.19 -7.91
CA GLN A 65 -6.03 -8.99 -8.04
C GLN A 65 -5.99 -8.24 -6.70
N TYR A 66 -4.79 -7.99 -6.19
CA TYR A 66 -4.58 -7.37 -4.90
C TYR A 66 -3.66 -6.18 -5.05
N ASP A 67 -4.11 -5.02 -4.62
CA ASP A 67 -3.25 -3.85 -4.51
C ASP A 67 -2.09 -4.13 -3.56
N GLN A 68 -1.03 -3.35 -3.75
CA GLN A 68 0.19 -3.47 -2.99
C GLN A 68 0.68 -2.10 -2.52
N ALA A 69 1.39 -2.08 -1.40
CA ALA A 69 2.08 -0.89 -0.92
C ALA A 69 3.53 -1.23 -0.59
N ASN A 70 4.46 -0.44 -1.12
CA ASN A 70 5.84 -0.43 -0.70
C ASN A 70 6.03 0.61 0.40
N ILE A 71 6.39 0.16 1.60
CA ILE A 71 6.85 1.05 2.67
C ILE A 71 8.37 1.15 2.54
N ILE A 72 8.87 2.34 2.22
CA ILE A 72 10.25 2.61 1.87
C ILE A 72 10.92 3.35 3.03
N CYS A 73 11.98 2.77 3.57
CA CYS A 73 12.80 3.39 4.61
C CYS A 73 13.62 4.57 4.05
N PRO A 74 13.94 5.57 4.87
CA PRO A 74 14.84 6.65 4.47
C PRO A 74 16.24 6.10 4.19
N SER A 75 16.87 6.61 3.14
CA SER A 75 18.22 6.24 2.73
C SER A 75 19.03 7.50 2.40
N TYR A 76 20.25 7.57 2.95
CA TYR A 76 21.13 8.72 2.89
C TYR A 76 22.51 8.32 2.37
N PRO A 77 23.17 9.17 1.57
CA PRO A 77 24.50 8.89 1.04
C PRO A 77 25.54 8.78 2.17
N ALA A 78 26.64 8.08 1.88
CA ALA A 78 27.77 8.00 2.79
C ALA A 78 28.33 9.41 3.08
N GLY A 79 28.60 9.70 4.36
CA GLY A 79 29.08 11.01 4.82
C GLY A 79 27.99 11.94 5.38
N THR A 80 26.71 11.56 5.29
CA THR A 80 25.61 12.28 5.97
C THR A 80 25.80 12.22 7.49
N ALA A 81 25.57 13.33 8.19
CA ALA A 81 25.75 13.37 9.63
C ALA A 81 24.72 12.47 10.34
N PRO A 82 25.07 11.80 11.45
CA PRO A 82 24.15 10.90 12.16
C PRO A 82 22.84 11.54 12.62
N LEU A 83 22.84 12.85 12.87
CA LEU A 83 21.66 13.60 13.31
C LEU A 83 20.64 13.80 12.17
N ASP A 84 21.12 13.89 10.94
CA ASP A 84 20.27 14.07 9.75
C ASP A 84 19.73 12.75 9.21
N MET A 85 20.16 11.62 9.79
CA MET A 85 19.77 10.28 9.34
C MET A 85 18.63 9.73 10.20
N GLU A 86 17.41 9.83 9.67
CA GLU A 86 16.20 9.32 10.32
C GLU A 86 16.19 7.78 10.39
N ARG A 87 15.66 7.23 11.49
CA ARG A 87 15.54 5.79 11.73
C ARG A 87 14.21 5.49 12.39
N TYR A 88 13.57 4.41 11.95
CA TYR A 88 12.21 4.08 12.37
C TYR A 88 12.03 2.58 12.58
N ILE A 89 11.15 2.22 13.51
CA ILE A 89 10.46 0.94 13.49
C ILE A 89 9.00 1.21 13.20
N ILE A 90 8.45 0.50 12.22
CA ILE A 90 7.09 0.66 11.75
C ILE A 90 6.29 -0.52 12.26
N TYR A 91 5.20 -0.21 12.96
CA TYR A 91 4.32 -1.18 13.59
C TYR A 91 2.94 -1.14 12.94
N MET A 92 2.32 -2.30 12.81
CA MET A 92 0.88 -2.40 12.61
C MET A 92 0.23 -2.48 13.99
N VAL A 93 -0.73 -1.60 14.23
CA VAL A 93 -1.31 -1.37 15.56
C VAL A 93 -2.82 -1.42 15.52
N SER A 94 -3.43 -1.50 16.70
CA SER A 94 -4.88 -1.35 16.84
C SER A 94 -5.31 0.11 16.64
N ARG A 95 -6.61 0.34 16.43
CA ARG A 95 -7.18 1.70 16.36
C ARG A 95 -6.89 2.51 17.64
N GLU A 96 -7.02 1.89 18.82
CA GLU A 96 -6.77 2.56 20.11
C GLU A 96 -5.30 2.99 20.25
N GLU A 97 -4.37 2.14 19.86
CA GLU A 97 -2.93 2.45 19.89
C GLU A 97 -2.56 3.53 18.87
N TYR A 98 -3.22 3.54 17.71
CA TYR A 98 -3.09 4.59 16.68
C TYR A 98 -3.57 5.95 17.22
N GLU A 99 -4.78 6.01 17.79
CA GLU A 99 -5.37 7.25 18.30
C GLU A 99 -4.57 7.86 19.46
N ASN A 100 -3.97 7.02 20.30
CA ASN A 100 -3.18 7.45 21.46
C ASN A 100 -1.68 7.58 21.16
N CYS A 101 -1.21 7.22 19.96
CA CYS A 101 0.21 7.12 19.61
C CYS A 101 1.04 6.32 20.63
N HIS A 102 0.45 5.24 21.18
CA HIS A 102 1.04 4.44 22.25
C HIS A 102 0.91 2.94 21.94
N ILE A 103 2.04 2.23 21.91
CA ILE A 103 2.09 0.80 21.61
C ILE A 103 2.04 0.02 22.93
N GLY A 104 0.84 -0.33 23.36
CA GLY A 104 0.59 -1.06 24.60
C GLY A 104 0.75 -2.58 24.48
N ASN A 105 0.66 -3.13 23.26
CA ASN A 105 0.82 -4.56 23.05
C ASN A 105 2.23 -5.04 23.44
N PRO A 106 2.39 -6.07 24.29
CA PRO A 106 3.70 -6.61 24.66
C PRO A 106 4.46 -7.21 23.46
N HIS A 107 3.73 -7.77 22.49
CA HIS A 107 4.26 -8.38 21.28
C HIS A 107 3.71 -7.65 20.04
N PRO A 108 4.14 -6.40 19.79
CA PRO A 108 3.60 -5.60 18.71
C PRO A 108 4.03 -6.17 17.36
N ARG A 109 3.18 -5.98 16.34
CA ARG A 109 3.44 -6.49 15.00
C ARG A 109 4.40 -5.55 14.26
N VAL A 110 5.68 -5.93 14.19
CA VAL A 110 6.70 -5.19 13.43
C VAL A 110 6.52 -5.44 11.93
N ILE A 111 6.50 -4.37 11.15
CA ILE A 111 6.33 -4.38 9.70
C ILE A 111 7.66 -4.11 9.00
N ALA A 112 8.41 -3.11 9.46
CA ALA A 112 9.74 -2.79 8.95
C ALA A 112 10.63 -2.25 10.06
N VAL A 113 11.93 -2.52 9.94
CA VAL A 113 12.98 -1.98 10.82
C VAL A 113 13.94 -1.18 9.95
N CYS A 114 13.79 0.15 9.96
CA CYS A 114 14.61 1.10 9.23
C CYS A 114 15.82 1.53 10.08
N ASN A 115 16.75 0.60 10.33
CA ASN A 115 17.95 0.84 11.15
C ASN A 115 19.25 0.98 10.35
N LYS A 116 19.18 0.86 9.01
CA LYS A 116 20.34 0.95 8.11
C LYS A 116 20.19 2.15 7.17
N PRO A 117 20.61 3.35 7.59
CA PRO A 117 20.36 4.58 6.84
C PRO A 117 21.12 4.68 5.50
N HIS A 118 22.13 3.84 5.25
CA HIS A 118 22.88 3.84 3.99
C HIS A 118 22.42 2.75 3.00
N GLU A 119 21.43 1.93 3.36
CA GLU A 119 20.88 0.89 2.50
C GLU A 119 19.45 1.27 2.11
N VAL A 120 19.09 1.09 0.83
CA VAL A 120 17.70 1.23 0.40
C VAL A 120 16.95 -0.02 0.87
N MET A 121 16.08 0.16 1.86
CA MET A 121 15.24 -0.90 2.40
C MET A 121 13.77 -0.57 2.16
N TYR A 122 13.00 -1.57 1.76
CA TYR A 122 11.55 -1.45 1.65
C TYR A 122 10.89 -2.79 1.95
N VAL A 123 9.62 -2.73 2.35
CA VAL A 123 8.76 -3.90 2.51
C VAL A 123 7.53 -3.73 1.66
N THR A 124 7.11 -4.80 0.97
CA THR A 124 5.90 -4.80 0.17
C THR A 124 4.78 -5.50 0.92
N ILE A 125 3.71 -4.76 1.18
CA ILE A 125 2.46 -5.28 1.71
C ILE A 125 1.55 -5.60 0.53
N THR A 126 0.95 -6.80 0.54
CA THR A 126 -0.10 -7.17 -0.41
C THR A 126 -1.42 -7.28 0.32
N PHE A 127 -2.42 -6.53 -0.11
CA PHE A 127 -3.69 -6.43 0.60
C PHE A 127 -4.62 -7.55 0.16
N ARG A 128 -4.49 -8.69 0.83
CA ARG A 128 -5.29 -9.90 0.57
C ARG A 128 -5.89 -10.42 1.86
N SER A 129 -7.05 -11.04 1.76
CA SER A 129 -7.76 -11.59 2.91
C SER A 129 -7.14 -12.88 3.44
N PHE A 130 -6.32 -13.57 2.66
CA PHE A 130 -5.65 -14.80 3.08
C PHE A 130 -4.21 -14.83 2.56
N THR A 131 -3.26 -15.22 3.43
CA THR A 131 -1.84 -15.28 3.10
C THR A 131 -1.30 -16.71 3.23
N PRO A 132 -0.59 -17.26 2.22
CA PRO A 132 0.11 -18.54 2.33
C PRO A 132 1.26 -18.53 3.34
N THR A 133 1.75 -17.35 3.75
CA THR A 133 2.81 -17.22 4.76
C THR A 133 2.21 -17.39 6.16
N PRO A 134 2.59 -18.41 6.95
CA PRO A 134 2.10 -18.57 8.32
C PRO A 134 2.42 -17.34 9.16
N GLY A 135 1.39 -16.81 9.84
CA GLY A 135 1.52 -15.57 10.60
C GLY A 135 1.86 -14.35 9.75
N GLY A 136 1.58 -14.36 8.43
CA GLY A 136 1.67 -13.20 7.56
C GLY A 136 0.56 -12.17 7.83
N LEU A 137 0.54 -11.10 7.06
CA LEU A 137 -0.51 -10.08 7.15
C LEU A 137 -1.76 -10.52 6.37
N GLU A 138 -2.93 -10.33 6.97
CA GLU A 138 -4.23 -10.58 6.35
C GLU A 138 -5.12 -9.33 6.49
N PHE A 139 -5.73 -8.95 5.37
CA PHE A 139 -6.56 -7.74 5.27
C PHE A 139 -7.96 -8.14 4.83
N LYS A 140 -8.92 -8.09 5.76
CA LYS A 140 -10.32 -8.44 5.50
C LYS A 140 -11.06 -7.20 4.96
N PRO A 141 -12.00 -7.38 4.02
CA PRO A 141 -12.85 -6.29 3.55
C PRO A 141 -13.62 -5.61 4.70
N GLY A 142 -13.82 -4.30 4.60
CA GLY A 142 -14.58 -3.50 5.58
C GLY A 142 -13.88 -3.27 6.91
N HIS A 143 -12.56 -3.47 6.98
CA HIS A 143 -11.74 -3.23 8.17
C HIS A 143 -10.66 -2.19 7.88
N ASP A 144 -10.41 -1.32 8.86
CA ASP A 144 -9.32 -0.36 8.81
C ASP A 144 -8.08 -0.94 9.48
N TYR A 145 -6.92 -0.62 8.92
CA TYR A 145 -5.63 -1.11 9.41
C TYR A 145 -4.66 0.06 9.57
N PHE A 146 -4.04 0.14 10.74
CA PHE A 146 -3.27 1.32 11.15
C PHE A 146 -1.80 0.98 11.27
N PHE A 147 -0.96 1.89 10.78
CA PHE A 147 0.50 1.79 10.85
C PHE A 147 1.06 3.04 11.50
N ILE A 148 1.94 2.87 12.49
CA ILE A 148 2.60 3.99 13.19
C ILE A 148 4.08 3.72 13.41
N SER A 149 4.81 4.79 13.70
CA SER A 149 6.13 4.73 14.29
C SER A 149 6.16 5.68 15.48
N THR A 150 6.70 5.20 16.59
CA THR A 150 6.91 5.97 17.83
C THR A 150 8.40 6.22 18.09
N SER A 151 9.26 5.89 17.12
CA SER A 151 10.70 6.10 17.20
C SER A 151 11.03 7.59 17.24
N THR A 152 12.08 7.92 18.00
CA THR A 152 12.66 9.27 18.07
C THR A 152 14.11 9.23 17.62
N GLN A 153 14.73 10.40 17.44
CA GLN A 153 16.15 10.49 17.06
C GLN A 153 17.07 9.78 18.07
N HIS A 154 16.70 9.74 19.35
CA HIS A 154 17.51 9.16 20.43
C HIS A 154 17.07 7.75 20.86
N ASP A 155 15.80 7.39 20.68
CA ASP A 155 15.28 6.08 21.02
C ASP A 155 14.47 5.47 19.87
N LEU A 156 15.08 4.50 19.21
CA LEU A 156 14.48 3.74 18.10
C LEU A 156 13.34 2.82 18.57
N HIS A 157 13.42 2.30 19.81
CA HIS A 157 12.51 1.29 20.34
C HIS A 157 11.42 1.88 21.22
N ARG A 158 11.37 3.20 21.35
CA ARG A 158 10.32 3.93 22.08
C ARG A 158 8.94 3.48 21.64
N ARG A 159 8.05 3.24 22.61
CA ARG A 159 6.64 2.82 22.41
C ARG A 159 5.62 3.85 22.92
N LEU A 160 6.12 4.99 23.39
CA LEU A 160 5.34 6.08 23.97
C LEU A 160 5.18 7.21 22.94
N PRO A 161 4.16 8.07 23.07
CA PRO A 161 4.01 9.26 22.25
C PRO A 161 5.27 10.12 22.31
N ALA A 162 5.59 10.81 21.20
CA ALA A 162 6.63 11.83 21.21
C ALA A 162 6.27 12.91 22.25
N GLU A 163 7.25 13.34 23.06
CA GLU A 163 6.99 14.44 23.97
C GLU A 163 6.76 15.72 23.16
N LYS A 164 5.82 16.58 23.57
CA LYS A 164 5.48 17.82 22.85
C LYS A 164 6.68 18.77 22.66
N ASN A 165 7.79 18.52 23.36
CA ASN A 165 9.04 19.27 23.24
C ASN A 165 9.97 18.76 22.11
N GLU A 166 9.68 17.60 21.51
CA GLU A 166 10.43 17.02 20.38
C GLU A 166 9.73 17.28 19.03
N ALA A 167 8.46 17.72 19.04
CA ALA A 167 7.68 18.02 17.82
C ALA A 167 8.05 19.38 17.18
N LYS A 168 9.23 19.92 17.50
CA LYS A 168 9.69 21.21 17.01
C LYS A 168 11.20 21.20 16.78
N GLU A 169 11.63 20.35 15.86
CA GLU A 169 12.71 20.68 14.93
C GLU A 169 12.45 20.00 13.59
#